data_AF-A0A924FED8-F1
#
_entry.id   AF-A0A924FED8-F1
#
_cell.length_a   1.000
_cell.length_b   1.000
_cell.length_c   1.000
_cell.angle_alpha   90.00
_cell.angle_beta   90.00
_cell.angle_gamma   90.00
#
_symmetry.space_group_name_H-M   'P 1'
#
loop_
_entity.id
_entity.type
_entity.pdbx_description
1 polymer ?
#
loop_
_entity_poly.entity_id
_entity_poly.type
_entity_poly.pdbx_seq_one_letter_code
_entity_poly.pdbx_strand_id
1 'polypeptide(L)'
;MNPSSPEVRFPLYARIAAILISMVILVYGLHTLQGLLIPLVFAILFAVLLLPLARRLESWGVPRILAVLLCLILTLTVISGILYAVSMQVSNFAEVVPQLIERGNKYLNQIQNYADEQFNIDRKRQITEVRKYVNQLLAEGGTILTTTLLATTSALTDVFLILLFIFFFLLYRDFFRSFFYKAFHTTRQSKIDSIMGEVSRVVKDYLAGLALVILVTGTLMTVGLLILGVDYAVFFGFFGASLV
;
A
#
# COMPACT_ATOMS: atom_id res chain seq x y z
N MET A 1 45.53 -19.16 -43.85
CA MET A 1 44.61 -18.16 -44.43
C MET A 1 43.21 -18.44 -43.93
N ASN A 2 42.73 -17.68 -42.95
CA ASN A 2 41.30 -17.56 -42.63
C ASN A 2 41.12 -16.12 -42.08
N PRO A 3 40.35 -15.25 -42.74
CA PRO A 3 40.36 -13.82 -42.43
C PRO A 3 39.61 -13.58 -41.12
N SER A 4 40.29 -12.90 -40.20
CA SER A 4 39.73 -12.26 -39.03
C SER A 4 38.48 -11.47 -39.41
N SER A 5 37.32 -11.93 -38.94
CA SER A 5 36.06 -11.21 -39.03
C SER A 5 36.24 -9.79 -38.46
N PRO A 6 35.78 -8.74 -39.16
CA PRO A 6 35.94 -7.37 -38.70
C PRO A 6 35.12 -7.19 -37.42
N GLU A 7 35.79 -6.97 -36.30
CA GLU A 7 35.16 -6.50 -35.07
C GLU A 7 34.48 -5.16 -35.40
N VAL A 8 33.15 -5.15 -35.47
CA VAL A 8 32.36 -3.93 -35.63
C VAL A 8 32.55 -3.08 -34.37
N ARG A 9 33.60 -2.27 -34.36
CA ARG A 9 33.86 -1.29 -33.30
C ARG A 9 32.89 -0.14 -33.48
N PHE A 10 31.75 -0.23 -32.82
CA PHE A 10 30.81 0.89 -32.74
C PHE A 10 31.53 2.14 -32.24
N PRO A 11 31.37 3.30 -32.90
CA PRO A 11 31.95 4.54 -32.42
C PRO A 11 31.38 4.86 -31.04
N LEU A 12 32.19 5.49 -30.18
CA LEU A 12 31.86 5.74 -28.76
C LEU A 12 30.52 6.49 -28.61
N TYR A 13 30.20 7.37 -29.55
CA TYR A 13 28.92 8.07 -29.66
C TYR A 13 27.73 7.14 -29.91
N ALA A 14 27.86 6.11 -30.77
CA ALA A 14 26.80 5.15 -31.03
C ALA A 14 26.55 4.24 -29.82
N ARG A 15 27.60 3.89 -29.07
CA ARG A 15 27.47 3.12 -27.83
C ARG A 15 26.75 3.93 -26.74
N ILE A 16 27.10 5.20 -26.57
CA ILE A 16 26.43 6.09 -25.61
C ILE A 16 24.97 6.33 -26.02
N ALA A 17 24.70 6.58 -27.31
CA ALA A 17 23.34 6.75 -27.82
C ALA A 17 22.48 5.50 -27.60
N ALA A 18 23.03 4.31 -27.86
CA ALA A 18 22.32 3.05 -27.62
C ALA A 18 22.00 2.83 -26.13
N ILE A 19 22.93 3.16 -25.23
CA ILE A 19 22.70 3.09 -23.77
C ILE A 19 21.60 4.06 -23.35
N LEU A 20 21.64 5.31 -23.83
CA LEU A 20 20.63 6.32 -23.52
C LEU A 20 19.25 5.92 -24.03
N ILE A 21 19.15 5.44 -25.28
CA ILE A 21 17.89 4.97 -25.86
C ILE A 21 17.36 3.76 -25.08
N SER A 22 18.23 2.79 -24.75
CA SER A 22 17.84 1.64 -23.94
C SER A 22 17.36 2.06 -22.54
N MET A 23 17.99 3.05 -21.92
CA MET A 23 17.58 3.59 -20.62
C MET A 23 16.21 4.28 -20.70
N VAL A 24 15.98 5.10 -21.73
CA VAL A 24 14.69 5.78 -21.95
C VAL A 24 13.58 4.77 -22.18
N ILE A 25 13.81 3.75 -23.03
CA ILE A 25 12.83 2.68 -23.28
C ILE A 25 12.53 1.91 -21.99
N LEU A 26 13.56 1.63 -21.18
CA LEU A 26 13.38 0.93 -19.90
C LEU A 26 12.53 1.77 -18.94
N VAL A 27 12.88 3.05 -18.73
CA VAL A 27 12.15 3.95 -17.82
C VAL A 27 10.71 4.16 -18.31
N TYR A 28 10.51 4.40 -19.61
CA TYR A 28 9.18 4.58 -20.19
C TYR A 28 8.34 3.29 -20.09
N GLY A 29 8.96 2.14 -20.33
CA GLY A 29 8.33 0.84 -20.14
C GLY A 29 7.92 0.63 -18.69
N LEU A 30 8.80 0.91 -17.73
CA LEU A 30 8.52 0.80 -16.30
C LEU A 30 7.38 1.72 -15.85
N HIS A 31 7.36 2.96 -16.34
CA HIS A 31 6.29 3.92 -16.06
C HIS A 31 4.95 3.49 -16.66
N THR A 32 4.95 2.96 -17.89
CA THR A 32 3.71 2.48 -18.54
C THR A 32 3.18 1.22 -17.88
N LEU A 33 4.06 0.31 -17.47
CA LEU A 33 3.73 -0.97 -16.84
C LEU A 33 3.52 -0.87 -15.32
N GLN A 34 3.64 0.32 -14.72
CA GLN A 34 3.57 0.48 -13.27
C GLN A 34 2.26 -0.08 -12.66
N GLY A 35 1.13 0.07 -13.37
CA GLY A 35 -0.17 -0.47 -12.94
C GLY A 35 -0.22 -2.00 -12.85
N LEU A 36 0.72 -2.70 -13.49
CA LEU A 36 0.86 -4.15 -13.39
C LEU A 36 2.06 -4.57 -12.53
N LEU A 37 3.18 -3.84 -12.63
CA LEU A 37 4.40 -4.11 -11.87
C LEU A 37 4.22 -3.89 -10.37
N ILE A 38 3.46 -2.86 -9.96
CA ILE A 38 3.22 -2.59 -8.54
C ILE A 38 2.47 -3.76 -7.88
N PRO A 39 1.29 -4.20 -8.37
CA PRO A 39 0.62 -5.40 -7.88
C PRO A 39 1.50 -6.65 -7.91
N LEU A 40 2.31 -6.82 -8.95
CA LEU A 40 3.22 -7.95 -9.10
C LEU A 40 4.26 -8.00 -7.97
N VAL A 41 4.90 -6.86 -7.66
CA VAL A 41 5.90 -6.78 -6.58
C VAL A 41 5.27 -7.08 -5.23
N PHE A 42 4.11 -6.48 -4.93
CA PHE A 42 3.36 -6.81 -3.71
C PHE A 42 3.00 -8.29 -3.64
N ALA A 43 2.55 -8.86 -4.74
CA ALA A 43 2.23 -10.27 -4.80
C ALA A 43 3.44 -11.17 -4.55
N ILE A 44 4.64 -10.82 -5.01
CA ILE A 44 5.87 -11.54 -4.70
C ILE A 44 6.18 -11.47 -3.20
N LEU A 45 6.06 -10.28 -2.59
CA LEU A 45 6.29 -10.09 -1.16
C LEU A 45 5.33 -10.94 -0.32
N PHE A 46 4.03 -10.85 -0.60
CA PHE A 46 3.02 -11.65 0.07
C PHE A 46 3.17 -13.15 -0.24
N ALA A 47 3.56 -13.52 -1.46
CA ALA A 47 3.80 -14.90 -1.81
C ALA A 47 4.93 -15.51 -0.99
N VAL A 48 6.05 -14.78 -0.81
CA VAL A 48 7.16 -15.20 0.05
C VAL A 48 6.71 -15.34 1.51
N LEU A 49 5.90 -14.40 2.00
CA LEU A 49 5.35 -14.42 3.36
C LEU A 49 4.40 -15.60 3.59
N LEU A 50 3.54 -15.92 2.62
CA LEU A 50 2.54 -16.99 2.69
C LEU A 50 3.12 -18.36 2.32
N LEU A 51 4.27 -18.42 1.65
CA LEU A 51 4.94 -19.68 1.28
C LEU A 51 5.13 -20.67 2.45
N PRO A 52 5.66 -20.28 3.64
CA PRO A 52 5.76 -21.20 4.76
C PRO A 52 4.39 -21.70 5.24
N LEU A 53 3.36 -20.87 5.19
CA LEU A 53 2.00 -21.24 5.57
C LEU A 53 1.40 -22.23 4.57
N ALA A 54 1.55 -21.97 3.26
CA ALA A 54 1.10 -22.86 2.19
C ALA A 54 1.79 -24.23 2.28
N ARG A 55 3.11 -24.26 2.51
CA ARG A 55 3.84 -25.54 2.71
C ARG A 55 3.38 -26.29 3.95
N ARG A 56 3.01 -25.58 5.02
CA ARG A 56 2.50 -26.20 6.25
C ARG A 56 1.13 -26.86 6.00
N LEU A 57 0.25 -26.20 5.25
CA LEU A 57 -1.02 -26.77 4.79
C LEU A 57 -0.82 -27.97 3.85
N GLU A 58 0.11 -27.87 2.90
CA GLU A 58 0.48 -28.99 2.02
C GLU A 58 1.01 -30.20 2.84
N SER A 59 1.78 -29.96 3.90
CA SER A 59 2.30 -31.02 4.78
C SER A 59 1.21 -31.73 5.59
N TRP A 60 0.04 -31.13 5.75
CA TRP A 60 -1.14 -31.74 6.38
C TRP A 60 -1.98 -32.57 5.39
N GLY A 61 -1.51 -32.76 4.16
CA GLY A 61 -2.18 -33.57 3.13
C GLY A 61 -3.17 -32.79 2.27
N VAL A 62 -3.25 -31.46 2.41
CA VAL A 62 -4.11 -30.61 1.57
C VAL A 62 -3.48 -30.51 0.17
N PRO A 63 -4.23 -30.78 -0.93
CA PRO A 63 -3.68 -30.66 -2.26
C PRO A 63 -3.33 -29.20 -2.55
N ARG A 64 -2.27 -29.00 -3.32
CA ARG A 64 -1.63 -27.69 -3.54
C ARG A 64 -2.61 -26.55 -3.85
N ILE A 65 -3.58 -26.77 -4.75
CA ILE A 65 -4.55 -25.74 -5.14
C ILE A 65 -5.39 -25.30 -3.93
N LEU A 66 -5.86 -26.25 -3.11
CA LEU A 66 -6.65 -25.96 -1.92
C LEU A 66 -5.81 -25.26 -0.84
N ALA A 67 -4.55 -25.64 -0.67
CA ALA A 67 -3.64 -24.98 0.27
C ALA A 67 -3.44 -23.48 -0.10
N VAL A 68 -3.29 -23.19 -1.39
CA VAL A 68 -3.17 -21.81 -1.89
C VAL A 68 -4.48 -21.04 -1.70
N LEU A 69 -5.63 -21.62 -2.06
CA LEU A 69 -6.94 -20.99 -1.86
C LEU A 69 -7.21 -20.66 -0.39
N LEU A 70 -6.86 -21.57 0.53
CA LEU A 70 -6.97 -21.32 1.98
C LEU A 70 -6.07 -20.16 2.44
N CYS A 71 -4.85 -20.05 1.92
CA CYS A 71 -3.96 -18.92 2.21
C CYS A 71 -4.55 -17.59 1.70
N LEU A 72 -5.17 -17.59 0.53
CA LEU A 72 -5.82 -16.40 -0.03
C LEU A 72 -7.05 -15.99 0.78
N ILE A 73 -7.89 -16.96 1.16
CA ILE A 73 -9.04 -16.72 2.03
C ILE A 73 -8.58 -16.12 3.36
N LEU A 74 -7.56 -16.72 4.00
CA LEU A 74 -7.00 -16.18 5.23
C LEU A 74 -6.51 -14.73 5.07
N THR A 75 -5.80 -14.46 3.98
CA THR A 75 -5.29 -13.11 3.68
C THR A 75 -6.45 -12.11 3.51
N LEU A 76 -7.48 -12.48 2.76
CA LEU A 76 -8.71 -11.69 2.60
C LEU A 76 -9.42 -11.47 3.93
N THR A 77 -9.53 -12.50 4.78
CA THR A 77 -10.14 -12.38 6.11
C THR A 77 -9.38 -11.39 6.99
N VAL A 78 -8.04 -11.45 7.00
CA VAL A 78 -7.21 -10.53 7.80
C VAL A 78 -7.37 -9.10 7.29
N ILE A 79 -7.25 -8.87 5.98
CA ILE A 79 -7.40 -7.53 5.38
C ILE A 79 -8.81 -6.98 5.65
N SER A 80 -9.84 -7.78 5.42
CA SER A 80 -11.23 -7.36 5.62
C SER A 80 -11.53 -7.07 7.09
N GLY A 81 -10.96 -7.85 8.02
CA GLY A 81 -11.07 -7.61 9.46
C GLY A 81 -10.41 -6.29 9.89
N ILE A 82 -9.23 -5.99 9.35
CA ILE A 82 -8.54 -4.70 9.58
C ILE A 82 -9.39 -3.56 9.02
N LEU A 83 -9.83 -3.65 7.76
CA LEU A 83 -10.66 -2.63 7.12
C LEU A 83 -11.96 -2.39 7.88
N TYR A 84 -12.64 -3.45 8.32
CA TYR A 84 -13.85 -3.34 9.13
C TYR A 84 -13.60 -2.62 10.47
N ALA A 85 -12.52 -3.00 11.18
CA ALA A 85 -12.14 -2.35 12.43
C ALA A 85 -11.80 -0.86 12.24
N VAL A 86 -11.15 -0.52 11.13
CA VAL A 86 -10.84 0.87 10.74
C VAL A 86 -12.13 1.62 10.41
N SER A 87 -13.02 1.06 9.58
CA SER A 87 -14.30 1.67 9.21
C SER A 87 -15.18 1.97 10.42
N MET A 88 -15.25 1.04 11.39
CA MET A 88 -15.99 1.27 12.63
C MET A 88 -15.41 2.45 13.43
N GLN A 89 -14.08 2.56 13.52
CA GLN A 89 -13.45 3.68 14.20
C GLN A 89 -13.65 5.02 13.48
N VAL A 90 -13.60 5.04 12.15
CA VAL A 90 -13.88 6.23 11.35
C VAL A 90 -15.34 6.67 11.50
N SER A 91 -16.29 5.73 11.48
CA SER A 91 -17.71 6.03 11.66
C SER A 91 -17.97 6.68 13.02
N ASN A 92 -17.40 6.10 14.09
CA ASN A 92 -17.56 6.66 15.43
C ASN A 92 -16.93 8.07 15.52
N PHE A 93 -15.76 8.30 14.90
CA PHE A 93 -15.16 9.63 14.84
C PHE A 93 -16.05 10.65 14.10
N ALA A 94 -16.66 10.24 12.98
CA ALA A 94 -17.53 11.10 12.19
C ALA A 94 -18.75 11.62 12.99
N GLU A 95 -19.25 10.85 13.96
CA GLU A 95 -20.33 11.28 14.87
C GLU A 95 -19.88 12.35 15.88
N VAL A 96 -18.58 12.40 16.20
CA VAL A 96 -18.00 13.37 17.15
C VAL A 96 -17.57 14.67 16.45
N VAL A 97 -17.31 14.64 15.15
CA VAL A 97 -16.92 15.83 14.35
C VAL A 97 -17.89 17.01 14.49
N PRO A 98 -19.24 16.84 14.40
CA PRO A 98 -20.17 17.95 14.60
C PRO A 98 -20.06 18.59 15.99
N GLN A 99 -19.81 17.79 17.03
CA GLN A 99 -19.66 18.29 18.41
C GLN A 99 -18.34 19.06 18.57
N LEU A 100 -17.26 18.62 17.92
CA LEU A 100 -16.00 19.35 17.86
C LEU A 100 -16.16 20.70 17.15
N ILE A 101 -16.92 20.75 16.05
CA ILE A 101 -17.24 21.99 15.34
C ILE A 101 -18.06 22.93 16.23
N GLU A 102 -19.07 22.43 16.95
CA GLU A 102 -19.88 23.26 17.85
C GLU A 102 -19.05 23.82 19.01
N ARG A 103 -18.17 23.01 19.62
CA ARG A 103 -17.24 23.45 20.66
C ARG A 103 -16.26 24.49 20.11
N GLY A 104 -15.67 24.25 18.94
CA GLY A 104 -14.80 25.20 18.25
C GLY A 104 -15.49 26.52 17.96
N ASN A 105 -16.73 26.48 17.47
CA ASN A 105 -17.55 27.68 17.26
C ASN A 105 -17.87 28.41 18.56
N LYS A 106 -18.12 27.70 19.67
CA LYS A 106 -18.30 28.31 20.98
C LYS A 106 -17.04 29.04 21.46
N TYR A 107 -15.86 28.43 21.33
CA TYR A 107 -14.58 29.08 21.65
C TYR A 107 -14.29 30.27 20.74
N LEU A 108 -14.53 30.13 19.44
CA LEU A 108 -14.39 31.23 18.47
C LEU A 108 -15.36 32.37 18.78
N ASN A 109 -16.61 32.07 19.15
CA ASN A 109 -17.59 33.07 19.57
C ASN A 109 -17.19 33.73 20.89
N GLN A 110 -16.56 33.01 21.83
CA GLN A 110 -16.04 33.59 23.07
C GLN A 110 -14.86 34.53 22.79
N ILE A 111 -13.94 34.12 21.92
CA ILE A 111 -12.81 34.95 21.48
C ILE A 111 -13.30 36.17 20.69
N GLN A 112 -14.31 35.99 19.82
CA GLN A 112 -14.95 37.08 19.08
C GLN A 112 -15.72 38.03 19.98
N ASN A 113 -16.45 37.55 20.99
CA ASN A 113 -17.13 38.43 21.94
C ASN A 113 -16.12 39.26 22.77
N TYR A 114 -14.99 38.66 23.17
CA TYR A 114 -13.87 39.38 23.79
C TYR A 114 -13.22 40.38 22.82
N ALA A 115 -13.16 40.07 21.53
CA ALA A 115 -12.65 40.97 20.51
C ALA A 115 -13.65 42.07 20.13
N ASP A 116 -14.96 41.81 20.16
CA ASP A 116 -16.03 42.75 19.84
C ASP A 116 -16.24 43.78 20.94
N GLU A 117 -16.15 43.37 22.22
CA GLU A 117 -16.15 44.29 23.36
C GLU A 117 -14.99 45.31 23.30
N GLN A 118 -13.92 44.99 22.56
CA GLN A 118 -12.72 45.84 22.43
C GLN A 118 -12.54 46.48 21.03
N PHE A 119 -13.11 45.92 19.96
CA PHE A 119 -12.82 46.31 18.55
C PHE A 119 -14.02 46.35 17.59
N ASN A 120 -15.26 46.06 18.03
CA ASN A 120 -16.51 46.39 17.31
C ASN A 120 -16.59 45.85 15.85
N ILE A 121 -16.46 44.54 15.62
CA ILE A 121 -16.42 43.94 14.27
C ILE A 121 -17.73 43.20 13.91
N ASP A 122 -18.21 43.42 12.68
CA ASP A 122 -19.56 43.07 12.22
C ASP A 122 -19.77 41.55 11.97
N ARG A 123 -20.88 41.02 12.51
CA ARG A 123 -21.26 39.61 12.65
C ARG A 123 -21.90 38.97 11.40
N LYS A 124 -22.14 39.75 10.33
CA LYS A 124 -22.95 39.31 9.18
C LYS A 124 -22.26 38.43 8.13
N ARG A 125 -20.95 38.18 8.22
CA ARG A 125 -20.21 37.35 7.24
C ARG A 125 -20.34 35.83 7.43
N GLN A 126 -20.64 35.34 8.63
CA GLN A 126 -20.62 33.89 8.92
C GLN A 126 -21.72 33.08 8.20
N ILE A 127 -22.93 33.63 8.03
CA ILE A 127 -24.06 32.85 7.50
C ILE A 127 -23.97 32.66 5.97
N THR A 128 -23.43 33.63 5.24
CA THR A 128 -23.25 33.55 3.78
C THR A 128 -22.10 32.62 3.40
N GLU A 129 -21.00 32.64 4.18
CA GLU A 129 -19.87 31.73 3.98
C GLU A 129 -20.27 30.28 4.29
N VAL A 130 -21.02 30.02 5.38
CA VAL A 130 -21.51 28.67 5.69
C VAL A 130 -22.42 28.13 4.58
N ARG A 131 -23.33 28.94 4.01
CA ARG A 131 -24.13 28.52 2.84
C ARG A 131 -23.28 28.24 1.61
N LYS A 132 -22.22 29.02 1.39
CA LYS A 132 -21.31 28.82 0.26
C LYS A 132 -20.48 27.54 0.43
N TYR A 133 -19.97 27.27 1.63
CA TYR A 133 -19.29 26.02 1.97
C TYR A 133 -20.22 24.80 1.85
N VAL A 134 -21.47 24.89 2.33
CA VAL A 134 -22.44 23.78 2.20
C VAL A 134 -22.81 23.53 0.74
N ASN A 135 -23.06 24.57 -0.05
CA ASN A 135 -23.37 24.40 -1.48
C ASN A 135 -22.15 23.91 -2.29
N GLN A 136 -20.94 24.33 -1.90
CA GLN A 136 -19.70 23.83 -2.49
C GLN A 136 -19.43 22.38 -2.10
N LEU A 137 -19.68 21.99 -0.85
CA LEU A 137 -19.64 20.59 -0.38
C LEU A 137 -20.68 19.70 -1.09
N LEU A 138 -21.85 20.23 -1.43
CA LEU A 138 -22.87 19.50 -2.20
C LEU A 138 -22.49 19.34 -3.67
N ALA A 139 -21.90 20.38 -4.28
CA ALA A 139 -21.38 20.33 -5.64
C ALA A 139 -20.14 19.43 -5.76
N GLU A 140 -19.23 19.53 -4.80
CA GLU A 140 -18.08 18.63 -4.65
C GLU A 140 -18.53 17.23 -4.22
N GLY A 141 -19.66 17.07 -3.55
CA GLY A 141 -20.22 15.77 -3.15
C GLY A 141 -20.47 14.83 -4.32
N GLY A 142 -20.92 15.36 -5.48
CA GLY A 142 -21.03 14.59 -6.72
C GLY A 142 -19.67 14.17 -7.30
N THR A 143 -18.65 15.01 -7.14
CA THR A 143 -17.25 14.70 -7.52
C THR A 143 -16.59 13.75 -6.52
N ILE A 144 -16.90 13.85 -5.23
CA ILE A 144 -16.43 12.96 -4.16
C ILE A 144 -17.06 11.59 -4.35
N LEU A 145 -18.35 11.49 -4.69
CA LEU A 145 -18.99 10.22 -5.01
C LEU A 145 -18.33 9.55 -6.22
N THR A 146 -18.10 10.28 -7.32
CA THR A 146 -17.46 9.71 -8.51
C THR A 146 -15.99 9.36 -8.29
N THR A 147 -15.21 10.20 -7.61
CA THR A 147 -13.80 9.91 -7.27
C THR A 147 -13.67 8.78 -6.25
N THR A 148 -14.56 8.69 -5.26
CA THR A 148 -14.59 7.58 -4.28
C THR A 148 -14.99 6.28 -4.96
N LEU A 149 -15.98 6.29 -5.87
CA LEU A 149 -16.36 5.11 -6.65
C LEU A 149 -15.22 4.64 -7.56
N LEU A 150 -14.56 5.57 -8.25
CA LEU A 150 -13.41 5.25 -9.10
C LEU A 150 -12.23 4.72 -8.28
N ALA A 151 -11.91 5.35 -7.14
CA ALA A 151 -10.85 4.92 -6.24
C ALA A 151 -11.14 3.55 -5.60
N THR A 152 -12.39 3.27 -5.25
CA THR A 152 -12.80 1.96 -4.71
C THR A 152 -12.71 0.90 -5.80
N THR A 153 -13.12 1.23 -7.02
CA THR A 153 -13.04 0.31 -8.17
C THR A 153 -11.58 0.00 -8.54
N SER A 154 -10.71 1.01 -8.58
CA SER A 154 -9.28 0.81 -8.82
C SER A 154 -8.63 -0.01 -7.71
N ALA A 155 -8.90 0.32 -6.44
CA ALA A 155 -8.37 -0.44 -5.31
C ALA A 155 -8.83 -1.90 -5.32
N LEU A 156 -10.09 -2.17 -5.66
CA LEU A 156 -10.61 -3.52 -5.76
C LEU A 156 -9.97 -4.31 -6.92
N THR A 157 -9.70 -3.62 -8.03
CA THR A 157 -8.97 -4.18 -9.18
C THR A 157 -7.53 -4.53 -8.80
N ASP A 158 -6.85 -3.64 -8.08
CA ASP A 158 -5.48 -3.85 -7.60
C ASP A 158 -5.41 -5.01 -6.59
N VAL A 159 -6.33 -5.06 -5.62
CA VAL A 159 -6.43 -6.17 -4.66
C VAL A 159 -6.68 -7.49 -5.40
N PHE A 160 -7.57 -7.51 -6.38
CA PHE A 160 -7.83 -8.69 -7.19
C PHE A 160 -6.57 -9.14 -7.97
N LEU A 161 -5.86 -8.20 -8.60
CA LEU A 161 -4.59 -8.46 -9.31
C LEU A 161 -3.52 -9.02 -8.38
N ILE A 162 -3.35 -8.43 -7.19
CA ILE A 162 -2.41 -8.91 -6.18
C ILE A 162 -2.77 -10.35 -5.78
N LEU A 163 -4.02 -10.63 -5.47
CA LEU A 163 -4.49 -11.98 -5.10
C LEU A 163 -4.28 -12.99 -6.23
N LEU A 164 -4.58 -12.60 -7.45
CA LEU A 164 -4.35 -13.42 -8.65
C LEU A 164 -2.87 -13.73 -8.83
N PHE A 165 -1.99 -12.75 -8.66
CA PHE A 165 -0.55 -12.99 -8.75
C PHE A 165 -0.03 -13.83 -7.59
N ILE A 166 -0.50 -13.63 -6.35
CA ILE A 166 -0.16 -14.50 -5.22
C ILE A 166 -0.55 -15.94 -5.54
N PHE A 167 -1.77 -16.14 -6.06
CA PHE A 167 -2.25 -17.46 -6.51
C PHE A 167 -1.28 -18.08 -7.52
N PHE A 168 -0.92 -17.34 -8.57
CA PHE A 168 0.00 -17.84 -9.59
C PHE A 168 1.41 -18.11 -9.05
N PHE A 169 1.98 -17.22 -8.24
CA PHE A 169 3.32 -17.42 -7.67
C PHE A 169 3.37 -18.63 -6.74
N LEU A 170 2.35 -18.84 -5.91
CA LEU A 170 2.27 -20.01 -5.02
C LEU A 170 2.01 -21.31 -5.79
N LEU A 171 1.09 -21.27 -6.76
CA LEU A 171 0.70 -22.44 -7.56
C LEU A 171 1.80 -22.87 -8.53
N TYR A 172 2.53 -21.94 -9.14
CA TYR A 172 3.57 -22.23 -10.13
C TYR A 172 4.99 -22.05 -9.60
N ARG A 173 5.20 -22.09 -8.28
CA ARG A 173 6.52 -21.88 -7.64
C ARG A 173 7.65 -22.76 -8.24
N ASP A 174 7.35 -23.98 -8.69
CA ASP A 174 8.34 -24.89 -9.30
C ASP A 174 8.68 -24.52 -10.74
N PHE A 175 7.69 -23.99 -11.48
CA PHE A 175 7.91 -23.45 -12.82
C PHE A 175 8.87 -22.25 -12.74
N PHE A 176 8.66 -21.33 -11.80
CA PHE A 176 9.56 -20.19 -11.60
C PHE A 176 10.97 -20.66 -11.22
N ARG A 177 11.10 -21.62 -10.30
CA ARG A 177 12.41 -22.19 -9.94
C ARG A 177 13.12 -22.81 -11.15
N SER A 178 12.39 -23.55 -11.98
CA SER A 178 12.90 -24.13 -13.22
C SER A 178 13.26 -23.08 -14.27
N PHE A 179 12.51 -21.97 -14.33
CA PHE A 179 12.80 -20.83 -15.19
C PHE A 179 14.13 -20.18 -14.80
N PHE A 180 14.38 -19.97 -13.50
CA PHE A 180 15.67 -19.45 -13.02
C PHE A 180 16.85 -20.37 -13.35
N TYR A 181 16.68 -21.70 -13.25
CA TYR A 181 17.72 -22.64 -13.66
C TYR A 181 18.04 -22.58 -15.15
N LYS A 182 17.04 -22.34 -16.00
CA LYS A 182 17.23 -22.19 -17.46
C LYS A 182 17.84 -20.84 -17.83
N ALA A 183 17.40 -19.76 -17.19
CA ALA A 183 17.91 -18.41 -17.43
C ALA A 183 19.39 -18.29 -17.05
N PHE A 184 19.80 -18.89 -15.93
CA PHE A 184 21.18 -18.89 -15.44
C PHE A 184 21.87 -20.24 -15.67
N HIS A 185 21.85 -20.72 -16.92
CA HIS A 185 22.44 -22.01 -17.30
C HIS A 185 23.93 -22.18 -16.92
N THR A 186 24.68 -21.08 -16.78
CA THR A 186 26.10 -21.07 -16.39
C THR A 186 26.33 -21.19 -14.88
N THR A 187 25.28 -21.07 -14.06
CA THR A 187 25.37 -21.05 -12.60
C THR A 187 24.89 -22.37 -12.01
N ARG A 188 25.62 -22.88 -11.02
CA ARG A 188 25.26 -24.15 -10.33
C ARG A 188 23.89 -24.02 -9.65
N GLN A 189 23.02 -25.01 -9.85
CA GLN A 189 21.65 -25.01 -9.30
C GLN A 189 21.60 -24.80 -7.78
N SER A 190 22.55 -25.36 -7.03
CA SER A 190 22.63 -25.16 -5.58
C SER A 190 22.88 -23.70 -5.18
N LYS A 191 23.63 -22.94 -5.98
CA LYS A 191 23.89 -21.52 -5.72
C LYS A 191 22.64 -20.69 -5.98
N ILE A 192 21.88 -21.00 -7.04
CA ILE A 192 20.59 -20.35 -7.33
C ILE A 192 19.62 -20.59 -6.18
N ASP A 193 19.54 -21.82 -5.69
CA ASP A 193 18.66 -22.16 -4.56
C ASP A 193 19.05 -21.48 -3.25
N SER A 194 20.35 -21.39 -2.94
CA SER A 194 20.84 -20.66 -1.76
C SER A 194 20.42 -19.20 -1.82
N ILE A 195 20.67 -18.53 -2.97
CA ILE A 195 20.35 -17.11 -3.15
C ILE A 195 18.83 -16.89 -3.06
N MET A 196 18.01 -17.71 -3.73
CA MET A 196 16.55 -17.57 -3.64
C MET A 196 16.04 -17.80 -2.21
N GLY A 197 16.63 -18.75 -1.49
CA GLY A 197 16.32 -19.01 -0.09
C GLY A 197 16.72 -17.86 0.83
N GLU A 198 17.90 -17.28 0.63
CA GLU A 198 18.40 -16.12 1.36
C GLU A 198 17.52 -14.88 1.12
N VAL A 199 17.22 -14.57 -0.14
CA VAL A 199 16.31 -13.45 -0.50
C VAL A 199 14.95 -13.65 0.16
N SER A 200 14.38 -14.85 0.09
CA SER A 200 13.10 -15.16 0.71
C SER A 200 13.14 -14.98 2.23
N ARG A 201 14.25 -15.37 2.87
CA ARG A 201 14.46 -15.19 4.31
C ARG A 201 14.57 -13.72 4.68
N VAL A 202 15.38 -12.94 3.97
CA VAL A 202 15.54 -11.50 4.21
C VAL A 202 14.21 -10.76 4.02
N VAL A 203 13.45 -11.07 2.97
CA VAL A 203 12.12 -10.48 2.75
C VAL A 203 11.17 -10.83 3.89
N LYS A 204 11.13 -12.09 4.31
CA LYS A 204 10.29 -12.54 5.43
C LYS A 204 10.68 -11.82 6.73
N ASP A 205 11.97 -11.76 7.05
CA ASP A 205 12.47 -11.15 8.28
C ASP A 205 12.25 -9.64 8.27
N TYR A 206 12.37 -8.99 7.11
CA TYR A 206 12.01 -7.58 6.91
C TYR A 206 10.51 -7.34 7.15
N LEU A 207 9.63 -8.14 6.55
CA LEU A 207 8.18 -7.99 6.72
C LEU A 207 7.75 -8.26 8.18
N ALA A 208 8.36 -9.25 8.83
CA ALA A 208 8.12 -9.52 10.25
C ALA A 208 8.63 -8.37 11.14
N GLY A 209 9.79 -7.82 10.82
CA GLY A 209 10.33 -6.63 11.48
C GLY A 209 9.43 -5.41 11.30
N LEU A 210 8.96 -5.14 10.08
CA LEU A 210 8.03 -4.05 9.79
C LEU A 210 6.72 -4.20 10.55
N ALA A 211 6.14 -5.40 10.58
CA ALA A 211 4.94 -5.67 11.37
C ALA A 211 5.16 -5.43 12.87
N LEU A 212 6.33 -5.81 13.40
CA LEU A 212 6.71 -5.55 14.78
C LEU A 212 6.90 -4.05 15.05
N VAL A 213 7.51 -3.31 14.12
CA VAL A 213 7.66 -1.85 14.20
C VAL A 213 6.28 -1.20 14.25
N ILE A 214 5.36 -1.53 13.33
CA ILE A 214 3.98 -1.00 13.30
C ILE A 214 3.25 -1.28 14.61
N LEU A 215 3.43 -2.48 15.19
CA LEU A 215 2.77 -2.86 16.44
C LEU A 215 3.34 -2.06 17.63
N VAL A 216 4.66 -1.91 17.70
CA VAL A 216 5.32 -1.14 18.77
C VAL A 216 5.01 0.36 18.64
N THR A 217 5.18 0.95 17.47
CA THR A 217 4.89 2.38 17.27
C THR A 217 3.40 2.68 17.42
N GLY A 218 2.53 1.81 16.93
CA GLY A 218 1.08 1.93 17.06
C GLY A 218 0.64 1.91 18.51
N THR A 219 1.11 0.93 19.30
CA THR A 219 0.81 0.87 20.73
C THR A 219 1.38 2.07 21.49
N LEU A 220 2.61 2.49 21.21
CA LEU A 220 3.22 3.66 21.86
C LEU A 220 2.44 4.95 21.55
N MET A 221 2.06 5.18 20.30
CA MET A 221 1.27 6.34 19.88
C MET A 221 -0.13 6.30 20.51
N THR A 222 -0.79 5.14 20.54
CA THR A 222 -2.09 4.99 21.20
C THR A 222 -2.00 5.33 22.68
N VAL A 223 -0.99 4.83 23.41
CA VAL A 223 -0.80 5.16 24.83
C VAL A 223 -0.55 6.67 25.01
N GLY A 224 0.28 7.28 24.16
CA GLY A 224 0.53 8.73 24.19
C GLY A 224 -0.75 9.55 23.99
N LEU A 225 -1.59 9.16 23.02
CA LEU A 225 -2.86 9.82 22.73
C LEU A 225 -3.90 9.62 23.84
N LEU A 226 -3.92 8.44 24.47
CA LEU A 226 -4.79 8.17 25.63
C LEU A 226 -4.42 9.06 26.83
N ILE A 227 -3.12 9.27 27.08
CA ILE A 227 -2.66 10.17 28.17
C ILE A 227 -3.08 11.62 27.89
N LEU A 228 -3.10 12.04 26.63
CA LEU A 228 -3.55 13.37 26.21
C LEU A 228 -5.08 13.52 26.23
N GLY A 229 -5.83 12.47 26.53
CA GLY A 229 -7.30 12.49 26.52
C GLY A 229 -7.90 12.64 25.12
N VAL A 230 -7.18 12.22 24.08
CA VAL A 230 -7.66 12.26 22.70
C VAL A 230 -8.62 11.09 22.46
N ASP A 231 -9.87 11.39 22.13
CA ASP A 231 -10.84 10.40 21.69
C ASP A 231 -10.31 9.67 20.43
N TYR A 232 -10.56 8.37 20.32
CA TYR A 232 -10.08 7.53 19.20
C TYR A 232 -8.55 7.38 19.09
N ALA A 233 -7.83 7.47 20.21
CA ALA A 233 -6.39 7.23 20.29
C ALA A 233 -5.89 5.94 19.61
N VAL A 234 -6.69 4.86 19.63
CA VAL A 234 -6.35 3.59 18.96
C VAL A 234 -6.29 3.76 17.44
N PHE A 235 -7.30 4.43 16.87
CA PHE A 235 -7.40 4.70 15.44
C PHE A 235 -6.20 5.51 14.96
N PHE A 236 -5.98 6.67 15.59
CA PHE A 236 -4.92 7.58 15.19
C PHE A 236 -3.53 7.00 15.45
N GLY A 237 -3.36 6.23 16.54
CA GLY A 237 -2.10 5.57 16.85
C GLY A 237 -1.70 4.54 15.79
N PHE A 238 -2.60 3.63 15.43
CA PHE A 238 -2.32 2.63 14.39
C PHE A 238 -2.30 3.21 12.98
N PHE A 239 -3.14 4.21 12.69
CA PHE A 239 -3.10 4.91 11.40
C PHE A 239 -1.76 5.64 11.21
N GLY A 240 -1.29 6.34 12.23
CA GLY A 240 0.02 6.99 12.22
C GLY A 240 1.18 6.00 12.11
N ALA A 241 1.10 4.88 12.84
CA ALA A 241 2.10 3.82 12.78
C ALA A 241 2.19 3.12 11.42
N SER A 242 1.06 2.95 10.72
CA SER A 242 1.05 2.38 9.37
C SER A 242 1.64 3.29 8.29
N LEU A 243 1.85 4.58 8.63
CA LEU A 243 2.38 5.59 7.70
C LEU A 243 3.92 5.71 7.78
N VAL A 244 4.54 5.06 8.76
CA VAL A 244 5.99 4.96 9.00
C VAL A 244 6.57 3.80 8.21
#